data_AF-A0A2E0HYA9-F1
#
_entry.id   AF-A0A2E0HYA9-F1
#
_cell.length_a   1.000
_cell.length_b   1.000
_cell.length_c   1.000
_cell.angle_alpha   90.00
_cell.angle_beta   90.00
_cell.angle_gamma   90.00
#
_symmetry.space_group_name_H-M   'P 1'
#
loop_
_entity.id
_entity.type
_entity.pdbx_description
1 polymer ?
#
loop_
_entity_poly.entity_id
_entity_poly.type
_entity_poly.pdbx_seq_one_letter_code
_entity_poly.pdbx_strand_id
1 'polypeptide(L)'
;MKKLLSKVLFLSISATLMFTACEDDDKGVNNGPIVGEWGLESIDLLYERVVSVPAGEDKNQRYVNYLDWDAKGDAATEAFFEAIGGKSSAAYLGATVSPIDLGDGDVVPGFPRAVVLSSPAALAGFGVALELVIEDAPKRGEPGTYSVTGTYPTIRQANCQSNITIASITDQGVYISDFDMAGNEKLGNFMIEPDPVLGGAVLPPFNSGSYTVVEGEHDELKIDYVDLDGHSTRYTEVMDSWSEADDRVIQGYNLQFNDADGYLAAADPNPAVLNPAYEGGFLRREALPAAYSNTMTFFFYNASVSASAQAQDAKNPLTDLDGDGTVGIGDMVVFMHYDNLAGGGGKTPMGVPYVNMVDSSDPTAPKIVDDSGTIFSGANPNAGGRLYYKVREGLCVPTDEVITVKSVWERHDDDHNHD
;
A
#
# COMPACT_ATOMS: atom_id res chain seq x y z
N MET A 1 -44.53 22.68 77.93
CA MET A 1 -44.26 22.13 79.29
C MET A 1 -42.84 21.52 79.23
N LYS A 2 -41.87 21.75 80.13
CA LYS A 2 -41.62 20.99 81.39
C LYS A 2 -42.06 19.51 81.28
N LYS A 3 -41.34 18.43 81.60
CA LYS A 3 -40.01 18.10 82.19
C LYS A 3 -39.76 16.59 81.82
N LEU A 4 -38.67 15.85 82.08
CA LEU A 4 -37.42 15.96 82.86
C LEU A 4 -36.36 14.97 82.27
N LEU A 5 -35.20 14.79 82.92
CA LEU A 5 -34.21 13.72 82.67
C LEU A 5 -34.54 12.42 83.44
N SER A 6 -34.12 11.25 82.93
CA SER A 6 -33.42 10.15 83.67
C SER A 6 -32.99 9.05 82.68
N LYS A 7 -31.72 8.96 82.24
CA LYS A 7 -30.60 8.16 82.82
C LYS A 7 -30.68 6.62 82.64
N VAL A 8 -29.67 6.05 81.92
CA VAL A 8 -28.70 5.01 82.39
C VAL A 8 -29.26 3.56 82.55
N LEU A 9 -28.69 2.43 82.05
CA LEU A 9 -27.39 2.10 81.42
C LEU A 9 -27.34 0.62 80.91
N PHE A 10 -26.41 0.29 79.98
CA PHE A 10 -25.73 -1.02 79.73
C PHE A 10 -26.54 -2.35 79.55
N LEU A 11 -26.05 -3.43 78.91
CA LEU A 11 -24.67 -3.84 78.55
C LEU A 11 -24.63 -4.75 77.28
N SER A 12 -23.55 -4.66 76.50
CA SER A 12 -22.88 -5.68 75.66
C SER A 12 -23.66 -6.74 74.86
N ILE A 13 -23.40 -6.79 73.54
CA ILE A 13 -22.49 -7.82 73.00
C ILE A 13 -21.37 -7.08 72.24
N SER A 14 -20.14 -7.56 72.35
CA SER A 14 -18.90 -6.90 71.92
C SER A 14 -18.35 -7.48 70.63
N ALA A 15 -17.66 -6.63 69.84
CA ALA A 15 -16.54 -6.94 68.94
C ALA A 15 -16.74 -8.07 67.86
N THR A 16 -16.15 -8.01 66.67
CA THR A 16 -14.87 -7.43 66.28
C THR A 16 -14.88 -7.18 64.77
N LEU A 17 -14.38 -6.03 64.32
CA LEU A 17 -13.52 -5.89 63.14
C LEU A 17 -13.00 -4.44 63.14
N MET A 18 -11.86 -4.24 63.78
CA MET A 18 -11.03 -3.07 63.49
C MET A 18 -10.12 -3.45 62.33
N PHE A 19 -10.14 -2.64 61.27
CA PHE A 19 -8.88 -2.10 60.77
C PHE A 19 -8.99 -0.59 60.79
N THR A 20 -7.99 0.03 61.40
CA THR A 20 -7.76 1.46 61.39
C THR A 20 -6.83 1.79 60.24
N ALA A 21 -7.32 2.59 59.29
CA ALA A 21 -6.47 3.40 58.44
C ALA A 21 -7.22 4.73 58.24
N CYS A 22 -6.74 5.79 58.89
CA CYS A 22 -6.60 7.03 58.14
C CYS A 22 -5.35 6.80 57.31
N GLU A 23 -5.51 6.37 56.07
CA GLU A 23 -4.50 6.66 55.05
C GLU A 23 -4.80 8.06 54.53
N ASP A 24 -3.73 8.80 54.22
CA ASP A 24 -3.80 10.19 53.80
C ASP A 24 -4.53 10.34 52.44
N ASP A 25 -4.80 11.59 52.04
CA ASP A 25 -5.34 11.92 50.71
C ASP A 25 -4.30 11.67 49.58
N ASP A 26 -3.79 10.45 49.47
CA ASP A 26 -3.17 9.94 48.25
C ASP A 26 -4.26 9.89 47.18
N LYS A 27 -4.31 10.96 46.39
CA LYS A 27 -5.14 11.03 45.19
C LYS A 27 -4.57 10.07 44.15
N GLY A 28 -4.98 8.80 44.25
CA GLY A 28 -4.73 7.83 43.20
C GLY A 28 -5.24 8.36 41.85
N VAL A 29 -4.48 8.07 40.80
CA VAL A 29 -4.86 8.37 39.41
C VAL A 29 -6.21 7.74 39.07
N ASN A 30 -7.13 8.53 38.51
CA ASN A 30 -8.50 8.16 38.25
C ASN A 30 -8.61 7.05 37.20
N ASN A 31 -7.74 7.09 36.18
CA ASN A 31 -7.67 6.09 35.11
C ASN A 31 -6.62 4.99 35.35
N GLY A 32 -5.98 4.96 36.52
CA GLY A 32 -5.04 3.90 36.89
C GLY A 32 -3.71 3.93 36.12
N PRO A 33 -3.03 2.79 35.96
CA PRO A 33 -1.64 2.72 35.51
C PRO A 33 -1.42 3.01 34.00
N ILE A 34 -2.47 3.41 33.26
CA ILE A 34 -2.33 3.91 31.88
C ILE A 34 -1.75 5.34 31.84
N VAL A 35 -1.97 6.12 32.91
CA VAL A 35 -1.47 7.49 33.05
C VAL A 35 0.06 7.47 33.16
N GLY A 36 0.73 8.34 32.39
CA GLY A 36 2.19 8.43 32.35
C GLY A 36 2.73 8.84 30.98
N GLU A 37 4.06 8.87 30.87
CA GLU A 37 4.80 9.09 29.63
C GLU A 37 5.36 7.75 29.11
N TRP A 38 5.22 7.47 27.82
CA TRP A 38 5.51 6.17 27.21
C TRP A 38 6.27 6.30 25.89
N GLY A 39 7.34 5.53 25.71
CA GLY A 39 8.13 5.45 24.47
C GLY A 39 7.78 4.20 23.67
N LEU A 40 7.63 4.33 22.35
CA LEU A 40 7.25 3.21 21.49
C LEU A 40 8.37 2.17 21.35
N GLU A 41 8.09 0.91 21.71
CA GLU A 41 9.01 -0.22 21.54
C GLU A 41 8.76 -1.02 20.26
N SER A 42 7.49 -1.18 19.87
CA SER A 42 7.13 -1.86 18.63
C SER A 42 5.77 -1.42 18.09
N ILE A 43 5.62 -1.52 16.77
CA ILE A 43 4.35 -1.28 16.11
C ILE A 43 4.15 -2.21 14.91
N ASP A 44 2.99 -2.83 14.84
CA ASP A 44 2.52 -3.63 13.72
C ASP A 44 1.29 -2.94 13.10
N LEU A 45 1.39 -2.66 11.80
CA LEU A 45 0.36 -2.00 11.01
C LEU A 45 -0.06 -2.91 9.86
N LEU A 46 -1.35 -3.21 9.76
CA LEU A 46 -1.94 -3.91 8.62
C LEU A 46 -2.89 -2.96 7.89
N TYR A 47 -2.47 -2.51 6.72
CA TYR A 47 -3.28 -1.70 5.82
C TYR A 47 -4.06 -2.61 4.88
N GLU A 48 -5.35 -2.37 4.72
CA GLU A 48 -6.22 -3.04 3.75
C GLU A 48 -6.88 -1.97 2.88
N ARG A 49 -6.84 -2.12 1.55
CA ARG A 49 -7.49 -1.18 0.62
C ARG A 49 -8.30 -1.91 -0.43
N VAL A 50 -9.53 -1.44 -0.62
CA VAL A 50 -10.48 -1.90 -1.64
C VAL A 50 -10.95 -0.69 -2.44
N VAL A 51 -11.09 -0.83 -3.75
CA VAL A 51 -11.60 0.25 -4.60
C VAL A 51 -13.04 0.58 -4.24
N SER A 52 -13.32 1.86 -3.99
CA SER A 52 -14.63 2.35 -3.61
C SER A 52 -14.97 3.55 -4.49
N VAL A 53 -15.77 3.32 -5.53
CA VAL A 53 -16.26 4.35 -6.45
C VAL A 53 -17.18 5.31 -5.65
N PRO A 54 -16.93 6.64 -5.65
CA PRO A 54 -17.70 7.60 -4.86
C PRO A 54 -19.21 7.55 -5.10
N ALA A 55 -19.97 7.93 -4.07
CA ALA A 55 -21.43 7.94 -4.14
C ALA A 55 -21.95 8.91 -5.23
N GLY A 56 -22.67 8.36 -6.22
CA GLY A 56 -23.23 9.11 -7.35
C GLY A 56 -22.43 8.97 -8.66
N GLU A 57 -21.25 8.35 -8.64
CA GLU A 57 -20.52 7.94 -9.85
C GLU A 57 -21.03 6.59 -10.39
N ASP A 58 -20.62 6.22 -11.61
CA ASP A 58 -20.98 4.94 -12.22
C ASP A 58 -20.16 3.80 -11.59
N LYS A 59 -20.82 2.88 -10.87
CA LYS A 59 -20.18 1.71 -10.27
C LYS A 59 -19.54 0.74 -11.28
N ASN A 60 -19.81 0.89 -12.58
CA ASN A 60 -19.12 0.14 -13.65
C ASN A 60 -17.79 0.81 -14.08
N GLN A 61 -17.42 1.95 -13.50
CA GLN A 61 -16.18 2.66 -13.80
C GLN A 61 -14.95 1.77 -13.58
N ARG A 62 -14.04 1.79 -14.54
CA ARG A 62 -12.75 1.09 -14.48
C ARG A 62 -11.61 2.09 -14.37
N TYR A 63 -10.80 1.94 -13.35
CA TYR A 63 -9.56 2.68 -13.11
C TYR A 63 -8.42 1.90 -13.78
N VAL A 64 -8.05 2.32 -15.00
CA VAL A 64 -7.05 1.63 -15.84
C VAL A 64 -5.80 2.50 -15.96
N ASN A 65 -4.64 1.95 -15.58
CA ASN A 65 -3.35 2.60 -15.79
C ASN A 65 -2.75 2.11 -17.09
N TYR A 66 -2.22 3.01 -17.91
CA TYR A 66 -1.61 2.68 -19.20
C TYR A 66 -0.11 2.98 -19.18
N LEU A 67 0.70 2.00 -19.54
CA LEU A 67 2.13 2.14 -19.79
C LEU A 67 2.35 2.06 -21.30
N ASP A 68 2.76 3.16 -21.90
CA ASP A 68 3.17 3.21 -23.30
C ASP A 68 4.66 2.89 -23.41
N TRP A 69 5.08 2.31 -24.55
CA TRP A 69 6.51 2.25 -24.83
C TRP A 69 7.04 3.68 -25.07
N ASP A 70 8.23 3.98 -24.55
CA ASP A 70 8.77 5.34 -24.54
C ASP A 70 10.22 5.33 -25.03
N ALA A 71 10.62 6.43 -25.68
CA ALA A 71 11.93 6.54 -26.29
C ALA A 71 13.07 6.64 -25.27
N LYS A 72 12.78 6.88 -23.97
CA LYS A 72 13.78 7.06 -22.91
C LYS A 72 14.79 8.18 -23.22
N GLY A 73 14.37 9.17 -24.01
CA GLY A 73 15.21 10.25 -24.53
C GLY A 73 16.04 9.93 -25.79
N ASP A 74 15.93 8.73 -26.38
CA ASP A 74 16.59 8.41 -27.65
C ASP A 74 15.85 9.05 -28.84
N ALA A 75 16.47 10.08 -29.43
CA ALA A 75 15.92 10.79 -30.58
C ALA A 75 15.71 9.89 -31.81
N ALA A 76 16.48 8.82 -31.97
CA ALA A 76 16.27 7.89 -33.08
C ALA A 76 15.02 7.02 -32.87
N THR A 77 14.67 6.72 -31.62
CA THR A 77 13.43 6.02 -31.25
C THR A 77 12.20 6.90 -31.41
N GLU A 78 12.24 8.18 -31.02
CA GLU A 78 11.16 9.13 -31.36
C GLU A 78 10.98 9.25 -32.89
N ALA A 79 12.06 9.33 -33.66
CA ALA A 79 11.97 9.34 -35.13
C ALA A 79 11.39 8.03 -35.71
N PHE A 80 11.62 6.88 -35.06
CA PHE A 80 10.99 5.63 -35.42
C PHE A 80 9.49 5.63 -35.11
N PHE A 81 9.05 6.22 -33.99
CA PHE A 81 7.62 6.36 -33.68
C PHE A 81 6.89 7.15 -34.77
N GLU A 82 7.45 8.28 -35.22
CA GLU A 82 6.91 9.05 -36.35
C GLU A 82 6.89 8.23 -37.65
N ALA A 83 7.93 7.43 -37.91
CA ALA A 83 8.01 6.57 -39.09
C ALA A 83 6.93 5.45 -39.12
N ILE A 84 6.47 4.98 -37.95
CA ILE A 84 5.34 4.03 -37.84
C ILE A 84 3.96 4.73 -37.70
N GLY A 85 3.88 6.03 -38.01
CA GLY A 85 2.63 6.81 -38.01
C GLY A 85 2.34 7.61 -36.74
N GLY A 86 3.35 7.81 -35.88
CA GLY A 86 3.28 8.60 -34.65
C GLY A 86 2.68 7.85 -33.46
N LYS A 87 2.66 8.51 -32.29
CA LYS A 87 2.19 7.93 -31.01
C LYS A 87 0.68 7.59 -30.95
N SER A 88 -0.08 7.91 -32.00
CA SER A 88 -1.49 7.54 -32.18
C SER A 88 -1.70 6.35 -33.12
N SER A 89 -0.64 5.78 -33.71
CA SER A 89 -0.76 4.66 -34.62
C SER A 89 -1.09 3.35 -33.88
N ALA A 90 -1.77 2.42 -34.57
CA ALA A 90 -2.06 1.10 -34.01
C ALA A 90 -0.79 0.29 -33.70
N ALA A 91 0.33 0.57 -34.38
CA ALA A 91 1.62 -0.07 -34.12
C ALA A 91 2.33 0.50 -32.86
N TYR A 92 2.05 1.75 -32.50
CA TYR A 92 2.50 2.31 -31.22
C TYR A 92 1.60 1.83 -30.07
N LEU A 93 0.29 2.05 -30.21
CA LEU A 93 -0.69 1.76 -29.15
C LEU A 93 -0.90 0.26 -28.91
N GLY A 94 -0.58 -0.61 -29.86
CA GLY A 94 -0.59 -2.05 -29.67
C GLY A 94 0.51 -2.56 -28.74
N ALA A 95 1.55 -1.76 -28.47
CA ALA A 95 2.61 -2.09 -27.52
C ALA A 95 2.25 -1.70 -26.08
N THR A 96 1.25 -0.82 -25.89
CA THR A 96 0.77 -0.35 -24.59
C THR A 96 0.33 -1.52 -23.72
N VAL A 97 0.70 -1.51 -22.44
CA VAL A 97 0.20 -2.47 -21.44
C VAL A 97 -0.60 -1.79 -20.35
N SER A 98 -1.55 -2.53 -19.77
CA SER A 98 -2.38 -2.06 -18.66
C SER A 98 -2.18 -2.96 -17.43
N PRO A 99 -1.19 -2.67 -16.56
CA PRO A 99 -0.87 -3.53 -15.41
C PRO A 99 -1.85 -3.35 -14.24
N ILE A 100 -2.61 -2.25 -14.23
CA ILE A 100 -3.68 -1.96 -13.28
C ILE A 100 -4.95 -1.74 -14.09
N ASP A 101 -5.99 -2.51 -13.79
CA ASP A 101 -7.35 -2.38 -14.29
C ASP A 101 -8.26 -2.83 -13.14
N LEU A 102 -8.92 -1.87 -12.48
CA LEU A 102 -9.70 -2.09 -11.25
C LEU A 102 -11.08 -1.44 -11.34
N GLY A 103 -12.07 -1.98 -10.65
CA GLY A 103 -13.42 -1.41 -10.52
C GLY A 103 -13.92 -1.52 -9.08
N ASP A 104 -15.16 -1.09 -8.85
CA ASP A 104 -15.76 -1.06 -7.52
C ASP A 104 -15.70 -2.44 -6.82
N GLY A 105 -15.13 -2.47 -5.61
CA GLY A 105 -14.94 -3.70 -4.83
C GLY A 105 -13.69 -4.54 -5.17
N ASP A 106 -12.89 -4.17 -6.17
CA ASP A 106 -11.62 -4.86 -6.44
C ASP A 106 -10.59 -4.56 -5.34
N VAL A 107 -9.83 -5.58 -4.92
CA VAL A 107 -8.71 -5.41 -3.98
C VAL A 107 -7.57 -4.67 -4.66
N VAL A 108 -7.02 -3.66 -3.98
CA VAL A 108 -5.97 -2.80 -4.50
C VAL A 108 -4.64 -3.58 -4.59
N PRO A 109 -3.98 -3.67 -5.77
CA PRO A 109 -2.71 -4.36 -5.92
C PRO A 109 -1.63 -3.82 -4.97
N GLY A 110 -1.03 -4.72 -4.19
CA GLY A 110 -0.11 -4.41 -3.09
C GLY A 110 -0.74 -4.45 -1.69
N PHE A 111 -2.05 -4.66 -1.58
CA PHE A 111 -2.78 -4.82 -0.32
C PHE A 111 -3.40 -6.25 -0.23
N PRO A 112 -3.61 -6.79 0.99
CA PRO A 112 -3.30 -6.20 2.30
C PRO A 112 -1.78 -6.10 2.53
N ARG A 113 -1.35 -5.06 3.26
CA ARG A 113 0.05 -4.72 3.46
C ARG A 113 0.40 -4.64 4.94
N ALA A 114 1.35 -5.45 5.38
CA ALA A 114 1.89 -5.40 6.74
C ALA A 114 3.17 -4.54 6.82
N VAL A 115 3.27 -3.68 7.81
CA VAL A 115 4.49 -3.01 8.27
C VAL A 115 4.71 -3.44 9.72
N VAL A 116 5.68 -4.32 9.94
CA VAL A 116 5.95 -4.98 11.23
C VAL A 116 7.29 -4.49 11.77
N LEU A 117 7.26 -3.68 12.83
CA LEU A 117 8.44 -3.06 13.45
C LEU A 117 8.58 -3.59 14.88
N SER A 118 8.92 -4.87 14.99
CA SER A 118 8.84 -5.65 16.23
C SER A 118 9.98 -5.44 17.25
N SER A 119 10.64 -4.28 17.25
CA SER A 119 11.67 -3.91 18.25
C SER A 119 12.14 -2.45 18.10
N PRO A 120 12.75 -1.84 19.14
CA PRO A 120 13.37 -0.51 19.04
C PRO A 120 14.43 -0.39 17.93
N ALA A 121 15.16 -1.47 17.65
CA ALA A 121 16.13 -1.52 16.55
C ALA A 121 15.47 -1.50 15.17
N ALA A 122 14.30 -2.12 15.02
CA ALA A 122 13.51 -2.08 13.78
C ALA A 122 12.86 -0.70 13.59
N LEU A 123 12.32 -0.10 14.65
CA LEU A 123 11.80 1.27 14.66
C LEU A 123 12.88 2.27 14.22
N ALA A 124 14.05 2.27 14.88
CA ALA A 124 15.17 3.13 14.54
C ALA A 124 15.69 2.89 13.10
N GLY A 125 15.73 1.64 12.64
CA GLY A 125 16.10 1.28 11.27
C GLY A 125 15.10 1.77 10.21
N PHE A 126 13.82 1.94 10.58
CA PHE A 126 12.78 2.50 9.72
C PHE A 126 12.60 4.02 9.89
N GLY A 127 13.23 4.63 10.89
CA GLY A 127 13.12 6.06 11.22
C GLY A 127 11.89 6.44 12.05
N VAL A 128 11.27 5.47 12.73
CA VAL A 128 10.09 5.63 13.58
C VAL A 128 10.53 5.81 15.04
N ALA A 129 9.97 6.78 15.73
CA ALA A 129 10.11 6.98 17.17
C ALA A 129 8.89 7.79 17.63
N LEU A 130 8.14 7.31 18.62
CA LEU A 130 6.97 8.00 19.16
C LEU A 130 7.05 8.06 20.67
N GLU A 131 6.63 9.19 21.21
CA GLU A 131 6.39 9.46 22.63
C GLU A 131 4.88 9.68 22.79
N LEU A 132 4.28 9.03 23.79
CA LEU A 132 2.86 9.09 24.13
C LEU A 132 2.74 9.56 25.59
N VAL A 133 2.08 10.69 25.79
CA VAL A 133 1.76 11.23 27.12
C VAL A 133 0.27 11.03 27.36
N ILE A 134 -0.09 10.42 28.49
CA ILE A 134 -1.47 10.19 28.91
C ILE A 134 -1.68 10.91 30.25
N GLU A 135 -2.44 12.01 30.23
CA GLU A 135 -2.82 12.75 31.43
C GLU A 135 -4.01 12.09 32.14
N ASP A 136 -4.11 12.21 33.46
CA ASP A 136 -5.24 11.66 34.21
C ASP A 136 -6.55 12.44 33.94
N ALA A 137 -7.67 11.72 33.87
CA ALA A 137 -8.99 12.36 33.72
C ALA A 137 -9.43 13.06 35.02
N PRO A 138 -10.30 14.09 34.95
CA PRO A 138 -10.82 14.76 36.14
C PRO A 138 -11.57 13.82 37.11
N LYS A 139 -12.16 12.74 36.58
CA LYS A 139 -12.76 11.59 37.28
C LYS A 139 -12.72 10.36 36.37
N ARG A 140 -12.77 9.16 36.96
CA ARG A 140 -12.86 7.89 36.23
C ARG A 140 -14.12 7.87 35.34
N GLY A 141 -13.94 7.63 34.05
CA GLY A 141 -15.01 7.63 33.04
C GLY A 141 -15.44 9.01 32.51
N GLU A 142 -14.77 10.09 32.94
CA GLU A 142 -14.74 11.35 32.20
C GLU A 142 -13.52 11.34 31.26
N PRO A 143 -13.52 12.12 30.15
CA PRO A 143 -12.38 12.14 29.23
C PRO A 143 -11.10 12.66 29.89
N GLY A 144 -9.97 12.01 29.61
CA GLY A 144 -8.62 12.50 29.91
C GLY A 144 -7.92 12.99 28.65
N THR A 145 -6.81 13.72 28.78
CA THR A 145 -6.02 14.21 27.64
C THR A 145 -4.94 13.20 27.25
N TYR A 146 -4.65 13.07 25.95
CA TYR A 146 -3.43 12.42 25.49
C TYR A 146 -2.68 13.31 24.49
N SER A 147 -1.38 13.08 24.32
CA SER A 147 -0.54 13.70 23.28
C SER A 147 0.40 12.64 22.69
N VAL A 148 0.54 12.62 21.36
CA VAL A 148 1.53 11.77 20.66
C VAL A 148 2.45 12.63 19.81
N THR A 149 3.76 12.51 20.03
CA THR A 149 4.79 13.26 19.30
C THR A 149 5.88 12.33 18.77
N GLY A 150 6.49 12.70 17.64
CA GLY A 150 7.62 11.97 17.08
C GLY A 150 7.50 11.78 15.58
N THR A 151 7.91 10.61 15.06
CA THR A 151 7.84 10.23 13.64
C THR A 151 7.07 8.93 13.43
N TYR A 152 6.12 8.95 12.49
CA TYR A 152 5.21 7.83 12.17
C TYR A 152 5.32 7.41 10.70
N PRO A 153 5.17 6.11 10.37
CA PRO A 153 5.10 5.65 8.98
C PRO A 153 3.71 5.89 8.39
N THR A 154 3.60 6.73 7.35
CA THR A 154 2.34 7.12 6.72
C THR A 154 2.38 6.94 5.21
N ILE A 155 1.29 6.40 4.64
CA ILE A 155 1.10 6.29 3.18
C ILE A 155 0.57 7.62 2.64
N ARG A 156 1.48 8.50 2.20
CA ARG A 156 1.10 9.79 1.62
C ARG A 156 0.81 9.67 0.13
N GLN A 157 -0.29 10.27 -0.31
CA GLN A 157 -0.59 10.49 -1.72
C GLN A 157 -0.19 11.91 -2.13
N ALA A 158 0.43 12.06 -3.29
CA ALA A 158 0.59 13.34 -3.98
C ALA A 158 0.64 13.10 -5.50
N ASN A 159 -0.06 13.92 -6.31
CA ASN A 159 -0.05 13.81 -7.78
C ASN A 159 -0.32 12.39 -8.29
N CYS A 160 -1.34 11.70 -7.74
CA CYS A 160 -1.64 10.29 -8.02
C CYS A 160 -0.45 9.34 -7.81
N GLN A 161 0.46 9.62 -6.88
CA GLN A 161 1.50 8.70 -6.42
C GLN A 161 1.32 8.45 -4.91
N SER A 162 1.17 7.19 -4.51
CA SER A 162 1.16 6.80 -3.08
C SER A 162 2.50 6.20 -2.68
N ASN A 163 3.13 6.77 -1.66
CA ASN A 163 4.43 6.35 -1.13
C ASN A 163 4.33 6.18 0.39
N ILE A 164 4.95 5.15 0.96
CA ILE A 164 5.20 5.15 2.41
C ILE A 164 6.31 6.15 2.69
N THR A 165 6.05 7.03 3.65
CA THR A 165 6.96 8.09 4.09
C THR A 165 7.02 8.10 5.61
N ILE A 166 8.15 8.51 6.16
CA ILE A 166 8.24 8.89 7.57
C ILE A 166 7.91 10.37 7.67
N ALA A 167 6.94 10.72 8.49
CA ALA A 167 6.57 12.10 8.76
C ALA A 167 6.56 12.36 10.26
N SER A 168 6.94 13.57 10.66
CA SER A 168 6.71 14.01 12.04
C SER A 168 5.21 14.12 12.31
N ILE A 169 4.77 13.64 13.46
CA ILE A 169 3.42 13.83 13.96
C ILE A 169 3.45 14.63 15.27
N THR A 170 2.39 15.39 15.47
CA THR A 170 2.10 16.10 16.71
C THR A 170 0.59 16.05 16.84
N ASP A 171 0.15 15.10 17.64
CA ASP A 171 -1.26 14.85 17.90
C ASP A 171 -1.57 15.14 19.37
N GLN A 172 -2.76 15.66 19.62
CA GLN A 172 -3.34 15.85 20.93
C GLN A 172 -4.87 15.75 20.83
N GLY A 173 -5.48 15.00 21.75
CA GLY A 173 -6.93 14.82 21.81
C GLY A 173 -7.37 14.30 23.18
N VAL A 174 -8.57 13.73 23.23
CA VAL A 174 -9.10 13.09 24.44
C VAL A 174 -9.20 11.57 24.30
N TYR A 175 -8.99 10.88 25.41
CA TYR A 175 -9.18 9.44 25.53
C TYR A 175 -10.19 9.09 26.62
N ILE A 176 -10.83 7.93 26.47
CA ILE A 176 -11.66 7.31 27.49
C ILE A 176 -11.22 5.84 27.63
N SER A 177 -10.82 5.45 28.84
CA SER A 177 -10.42 4.08 29.20
C SER A 177 -11.48 3.40 30.08
N ASP A 178 -11.59 2.08 30.02
CA ASP A 178 -12.50 1.25 30.83
C ASP A 178 -14.02 1.44 30.59
N PHE A 179 -14.45 2.24 29.61
CA PHE A 179 -15.87 2.44 29.27
C PHE A 179 -16.14 2.25 27.78
N ASP A 180 -17.37 1.84 27.44
CA ASP A 180 -17.91 1.87 26.07
C ASP A 180 -18.61 3.21 25.74
N MET A 181 -18.94 3.45 24.46
CA MET A 181 -19.66 4.66 24.01
C MET A 181 -21.01 4.89 24.70
N ALA A 182 -21.63 3.85 25.27
CA ALA A 182 -22.89 3.97 25.99
C ALA A 182 -22.68 4.27 27.49
N GLY A 183 -21.42 4.49 27.92
CA GLY A 183 -21.03 4.81 29.29
C GLY A 183 -21.04 3.61 30.23
N ASN A 184 -21.02 2.37 29.72
CA ASN A 184 -20.96 1.17 30.55
C ASN A 184 -19.49 0.77 30.79
N GLU A 185 -19.20 0.32 32.01
CA GLU A 185 -17.87 -0.17 32.37
C GLU A 185 -17.52 -1.45 31.59
N LYS A 186 -16.44 -1.38 30.83
CA LYS A 186 -15.86 -2.43 29.99
C LYS A 186 -14.34 -2.36 30.14
N LEU A 187 -13.82 -3.07 31.14
CA LEU A 187 -12.41 -3.03 31.52
C LEU A 187 -11.48 -3.33 30.33
N GLY A 188 -10.42 -2.54 30.19
CA GLY A 188 -9.45 -2.64 29.09
C GLY A 188 -9.95 -2.10 27.74
N ASN A 189 -11.15 -1.49 27.66
CA ASN A 189 -11.56 -0.73 26.47
C ASN A 189 -10.81 0.60 26.39
N PHE A 190 -10.39 1.00 25.19
CA PHE A 190 -9.75 2.28 24.92
C PHE A 190 -10.48 2.97 23.77
N MET A 191 -10.78 4.25 23.94
CA MET A 191 -11.44 5.09 22.93
C MET A 191 -10.69 6.40 22.77
N ILE A 192 -10.62 6.91 21.54
CA ILE A 192 -10.06 8.20 21.17
C ILE A 192 -11.14 8.99 20.45
N GLU A 193 -11.40 10.21 20.91
CA GLU A 193 -12.39 11.13 20.33
C GLU A 193 -11.73 12.47 19.97
N PRO A 194 -12.17 13.16 18.89
CA PRO A 194 -11.58 14.43 18.49
C PRO A 194 -11.94 15.57 19.45
N ASP A 195 -10.94 16.27 19.97
CA ASP A 195 -11.15 17.49 20.77
C ASP A 195 -11.00 18.76 19.90
N PRO A 196 -12.10 19.54 19.69
CA PRO A 196 -12.08 20.74 18.84
C PRO A 196 -11.43 21.96 19.51
N VAL A 197 -11.03 21.88 20.78
CA VAL A 197 -10.43 22.96 21.59
C VAL A 197 -8.92 22.77 21.76
N LEU A 198 -8.45 21.52 21.95
CA LEU A 198 -7.03 21.22 22.14
C LEU A 198 -6.20 21.49 20.86
N GLY A 199 -6.73 21.11 19.70
CA GLY A 199 -6.17 21.48 18.39
C GLY A 199 -4.86 20.78 18.05
N GLY A 200 -4.96 19.52 17.62
CA GLY A 200 -3.87 18.73 17.05
C GLY A 200 -4.28 18.03 15.75
N ALA A 201 -3.36 17.27 15.15
CA ALA A 201 -3.71 16.35 14.07
C ALA A 201 -4.24 15.03 14.66
N VAL A 202 -5.48 15.08 15.17
CA VAL A 202 -6.18 14.00 15.89
C VAL A 202 -5.91 12.64 15.26
N LEU A 203 -5.38 11.69 16.03
CA LEU A 203 -5.34 10.28 15.64
C LEU A 203 -6.74 9.84 15.18
N PRO A 204 -6.83 8.94 14.18
CA PRO A 204 -8.11 8.45 13.71
C PRO A 204 -9.00 7.99 14.86
N PRO A 205 -10.22 8.54 15.02
CA PRO A 205 -11.05 8.24 16.17
C PRO A 205 -11.46 6.77 16.17
N PHE A 206 -11.52 6.18 17.36
CA PHE A 206 -11.97 4.80 17.52
C PHE A 206 -12.67 4.60 18.87
N ASN A 207 -13.65 3.70 18.88
CA ASN A 207 -14.54 3.44 20.03
C ASN A 207 -14.37 2.04 20.66
N SER A 208 -13.54 1.20 20.05
CA SER A 208 -13.45 -0.23 20.35
C SER A 208 -12.01 -0.75 20.37
N GLY A 209 -11.05 0.15 20.63
CA GLY A 209 -9.69 -0.23 20.94
C GLY A 209 -9.62 -1.00 22.26
N SER A 210 -8.51 -1.70 22.46
CA SER A 210 -8.19 -2.37 23.72
C SER A 210 -6.80 -1.98 24.20
N TYR A 211 -6.66 -1.82 25.52
CA TYR A 211 -5.38 -1.57 26.15
C TYR A 211 -5.12 -2.54 27.31
N THR A 212 -3.84 -2.77 27.60
CA THR A 212 -3.40 -3.46 28.82
C THR A 212 -2.10 -2.83 29.31
N VAL A 213 -1.97 -2.65 30.61
CA VAL A 213 -0.68 -2.31 31.25
C VAL A 213 -0.18 -3.52 32.04
N VAL A 214 1.11 -3.81 31.91
CA VAL A 214 1.83 -4.82 32.70
C VAL A 214 2.90 -4.09 33.49
N GLU A 215 2.70 -3.99 34.81
CA GLU A 215 3.66 -3.37 35.74
C GLU A 215 4.84 -4.33 36.01
N GLY A 216 6.07 -3.83 36.04
CA GLY A 216 7.28 -4.68 36.00
C GLY A 216 8.58 -4.01 36.46
N GLU A 217 9.72 -4.52 35.97
CA GLU A 217 11.02 -3.82 36.04
C GLU A 217 11.06 -2.67 35.02
N HIS A 218 10.32 -2.85 33.92
CA HIS A 218 9.95 -1.84 32.93
C HIS A 218 8.44 -2.02 32.72
N ASP A 219 7.66 -0.94 32.86
CA ASP A 219 6.21 -1.00 32.70
C ASP A 219 5.85 -1.00 31.21
N GLU A 220 4.98 -1.92 30.79
CA GLU A 220 4.63 -2.14 29.39
C GLU A 220 3.16 -1.82 29.13
N LEU A 221 2.88 -0.84 28.27
CA LEU A 221 1.55 -0.50 27.76
C LEU A 221 1.37 -1.10 26.37
N LYS A 222 0.28 -1.85 26.18
CA LYS A 222 -0.17 -2.30 24.85
C LYS A 222 -1.44 -1.56 24.46
N ILE A 223 -1.53 -1.11 23.20
CA ILE A 223 -2.73 -0.54 22.60
C ILE A 223 -2.94 -1.18 21.22
N ASP A 224 -4.09 -1.86 21.07
CA ASP A 224 -4.57 -2.46 19.83
C ASP A 224 -5.87 -1.74 19.41
N TYR A 225 -5.96 -1.28 18.17
CA TYR A 225 -7.17 -0.65 17.62
C TYR A 225 -7.33 -0.90 16.11
N VAL A 226 -8.50 -0.50 15.58
CA VAL A 226 -8.77 -0.49 14.15
C VAL A 226 -9.20 0.91 13.74
N ASP A 227 -8.46 1.48 12.82
CA ASP A 227 -8.76 2.72 12.13
C ASP A 227 -9.76 2.46 10.99
N LEU A 228 -10.77 3.33 10.91
CA LEU A 228 -11.89 3.31 9.98
C LEU A 228 -12.18 4.69 9.36
N ASP A 229 -11.33 5.70 9.61
CA ASP A 229 -11.57 7.06 9.13
C ASP A 229 -11.50 7.16 7.60
N GLY A 230 -10.76 6.27 6.94
CA GLY A 230 -10.70 6.11 5.50
C GLY A 230 -11.78 5.22 4.87
N HIS A 231 -12.79 4.76 5.62
CA HIS A 231 -13.76 3.75 5.16
C HIS A 231 -15.21 4.28 5.08
N SER A 232 -15.63 4.76 3.91
CA SER A 232 -16.91 5.47 3.70
C SER A 232 -18.17 4.79 4.26
N THR A 233 -18.29 3.47 4.17
CA THR A 233 -19.46 2.72 4.70
C THR A 233 -19.34 2.31 6.17
N ARG A 234 -18.17 2.50 6.80
CA ARG A 234 -17.88 2.17 8.20
C ARG A 234 -17.48 3.40 9.03
N TYR A 235 -17.31 4.56 8.40
CA TYR A 235 -17.02 5.83 9.06
C TYR A 235 -18.00 6.16 10.19
N THR A 236 -19.29 5.80 10.01
CA THR A 236 -20.33 5.95 11.05
C THR A 236 -20.13 5.07 12.28
N GLU A 237 -19.16 4.16 12.28
CA GLU A 237 -18.71 3.43 13.47
C GLU A 237 -17.81 4.32 14.36
N VAL A 238 -17.24 5.42 13.83
CA VAL A 238 -16.29 6.29 14.55
C VAL A 238 -16.62 7.78 14.53
N MET A 239 -17.34 8.28 13.51
CA MET A 239 -17.63 9.70 13.27
C MET A 239 -18.99 9.93 12.60
N ASP A 240 -19.63 11.08 12.87
CA ASP A 240 -21.01 11.36 12.44
C ASP A 240 -21.19 11.74 10.95
N SER A 241 -20.14 12.22 10.25
CA SER A 241 -20.30 12.81 8.91
C SER A 241 -19.09 12.65 7.98
N TRP A 242 -19.29 11.92 6.88
CA TRP A 242 -18.29 11.67 5.83
C TRP A 242 -18.22 12.78 4.76
N SER A 243 -17.00 13.14 4.35
CA SER A 243 -16.65 14.01 3.23
C SER A 243 -15.81 13.24 2.19
N GLU A 244 -16.37 12.98 1.00
CA GLU A 244 -15.63 12.39 -0.13
C GLU A 244 -14.41 13.22 -0.59
N ALA A 245 -14.29 14.48 -0.16
CA ALA A 245 -13.16 15.34 -0.50
C ALA A 245 -12.00 15.27 0.52
N ASP A 246 -12.31 14.97 1.79
CA ASP A 246 -11.37 15.11 2.91
C ASP A 246 -11.02 13.76 3.54
N ASP A 247 -12.00 12.84 3.70
CA ASP A 247 -11.82 11.53 4.33
C ASP A 247 -11.47 10.41 3.31
N ARG A 248 -11.75 10.62 2.02
CA ARG A 248 -11.55 9.60 0.97
C ARG A 248 -10.06 9.35 0.73
N VAL A 249 -9.59 8.16 1.11
CA VAL A 249 -8.25 7.68 0.75
C VAL A 249 -8.14 7.49 -0.77
N ILE A 250 -7.04 8.03 -1.34
CA ILE A 250 -6.70 7.87 -2.75
C ILE A 250 -5.42 7.01 -2.87
N GLN A 251 -5.54 5.88 -3.57
CA GLN A 251 -4.38 5.13 -4.06
C GLN A 251 -3.89 5.72 -5.38
N GLY A 252 -2.59 5.96 -5.48
CA GLY A 252 -1.94 6.52 -6.67
C GLY A 252 -1.02 5.54 -7.40
N TYR A 253 -1.08 5.54 -8.74
CA TYR A 253 -0.15 4.89 -9.66
C TYR A 253 0.35 5.87 -10.75
N ASN A 254 1.29 6.75 -10.42
CA ASN A 254 1.87 7.74 -11.35
C ASN A 254 3.30 7.40 -11.75
N LEU A 255 4.10 6.89 -10.81
CA LEU A 255 5.41 6.31 -11.05
C LEU A 255 5.37 4.81 -10.81
N GLN A 256 6.19 4.09 -11.57
CA GLN A 256 6.32 2.64 -11.45
C GLN A 256 7.57 2.30 -10.65
N PHE A 257 7.49 1.18 -9.95
CA PHE A 257 8.52 0.70 -9.04
C PHE A 257 9.46 -0.17 -9.85
N ASN A 258 10.76 0.08 -9.76
CA ASN A 258 11.76 -0.64 -10.53
C ASN A 258 12.69 -1.42 -9.61
N ASP A 259 13.02 -2.65 -9.98
CA ASP A 259 14.17 -3.33 -9.39
C ASP A 259 15.50 -2.64 -9.77
N ALA A 260 16.61 -3.09 -9.18
CA ALA A 260 17.93 -2.50 -9.40
C ALA A 260 18.42 -2.57 -10.86
N ASP A 261 17.82 -3.43 -11.70
CA ASP A 261 18.13 -3.60 -13.12
C ASP A 261 17.20 -2.74 -14.02
N GLY A 262 16.26 -2.01 -13.42
CA GLY A 262 15.29 -1.15 -14.11
C GLY A 262 14.05 -1.88 -14.63
N TYR A 263 13.77 -3.11 -14.18
CA TYR A 263 12.52 -3.79 -14.51
C TYR A 263 11.38 -3.36 -13.58
N LEU A 264 10.22 -3.15 -14.18
CA LEU A 264 8.96 -2.84 -13.50
C LEU A 264 8.60 -4.00 -12.56
N ALA A 265 8.40 -3.70 -11.28
CA ALA A 265 8.10 -4.66 -10.23
C ALA A 265 6.84 -5.47 -10.56
N ALA A 266 6.94 -6.80 -10.46
CA ALA A 266 5.85 -7.71 -10.82
C ALA A 266 4.71 -7.73 -9.77
N ALA A 267 5.05 -7.48 -8.50
CA ALA A 267 4.11 -7.34 -7.38
C ALA A 267 4.79 -6.57 -6.22
N ASP A 268 3.98 -5.81 -5.48
CA ASP A 268 4.29 -4.91 -4.36
C ASP A 268 5.33 -3.78 -4.61
N PRO A 269 4.91 -2.50 -4.58
CA PRO A 269 5.80 -1.39 -4.26
C PRO A 269 6.36 -1.45 -2.82
N ASN A 270 7.48 -2.16 -2.61
CA ASN A 270 8.29 -1.91 -1.41
C ASN A 270 8.80 -0.45 -1.45
N PRO A 271 8.47 0.41 -0.46
CA PRO A 271 8.91 1.81 -0.44
C PRO A 271 10.43 1.98 -0.34
N ALA A 272 11.17 0.98 0.15
CA ALA A 272 12.63 0.96 0.07
C ALA A 272 13.17 0.84 -1.37
N VAL A 273 12.29 0.60 -2.35
CA VAL A 273 12.57 0.41 -3.78
C VAL A 273 11.91 1.52 -4.63
N LEU A 274 11.35 2.55 -3.99
CA LEU A 274 11.05 3.82 -4.66
C LEU A 274 12.36 4.50 -5.06
N ASN A 275 12.77 4.29 -6.30
CA ASN A 275 13.81 5.10 -6.91
C ASN A 275 13.16 6.18 -7.79
N PRO A 276 12.96 7.41 -7.26
CA PRO A 276 12.34 8.51 -8.02
C PRO A 276 13.19 9.01 -9.20
N ALA A 277 14.39 8.44 -9.44
CA ALA A 277 15.16 8.68 -10.64
C ALA A 277 14.62 7.92 -11.88
N TYR A 278 13.62 7.05 -11.72
CA TYR A 278 12.99 6.34 -12.84
C TYR A 278 11.54 6.79 -13.05
N GLU A 279 11.26 7.30 -14.24
CA GLU A 279 9.91 7.64 -14.71
C GLU A 279 9.22 6.47 -15.42
N GLY A 280 9.83 5.29 -15.43
CA GLY A 280 9.46 4.13 -16.25
C GLY A 280 10.51 3.01 -16.17
N GLY A 281 10.27 1.88 -16.83
CA GLY A 281 11.12 0.68 -16.71
C GLY A 281 10.87 -0.36 -17.81
N PHE A 282 11.45 -1.55 -17.68
CA PHE A 282 11.29 -2.66 -18.61
C PHE A 282 10.30 -3.70 -18.07
N LEU A 283 9.44 -4.28 -18.91
CA LEU A 283 8.53 -5.34 -18.47
C LEU A 283 9.22 -6.71 -18.50
N ARG A 284 9.30 -7.37 -17.33
CA ARG A 284 9.75 -8.77 -17.19
C ARG A 284 8.75 -9.55 -16.36
N ARG A 285 8.21 -10.65 -16.89
CA ARG A 285 7.17 -11.51 -16.25
C ARG A 285 7.30 -12.94 -16.76
N GLU A 286 7.09 -13.92 -15.90
CA GLU A 286 7.16 -15.36 -16.28
C GLU A 286 6.16 -15.78 -17.37
N ALA A 287 5.09 -14.99 -17.58
CA ALA A 287 4.13 -15.18 -18.67
C ALA A 287 4.65 -14.77 -20.06
N LEU A 288 5.79 -14.07 -20.14
CA LEU A 288 6.47 -13.75 -21.40
C LEU A 288 7.45 -14.89 -21.75
N PRO A 289 7.67 -15.23 -23.03
CA PRO A 289 8.43 -16.43 -23.37
C PRO A 289 9.90 -16.37 -22.92
N ALA A 290 10.39 -17.50 -22.40
CA ALA A 290 11.79 -17.67 -21.99
C ALA A 290 12.81 -17.47 -23.13
N ALA A 291 12.39 -17.61 -24.39
CA ALA A 291 13.21 -17.33 -25.56
C ALA A 291 13.58 -15.83 -25.72
N TYR A 292 12.85 -14.93 -25.05
CA TYR A 292 13.12 -13.50 -24.95
C TYR A 292 13.51 -13.10 -23.51
N SER A 293 14.12 -14.03 -22.76
CA SER A 293 14.49 -13.86 -21.36
C SER A 293 13.34 -13.36 -20.46
N ASN A 294 12.11 -13.87 -20.67
CA ASN A 294 10.88 -13.47 -19.98
C ASN A 294 10.58 -11.96 -20.02
N THR A 295 11.07 -11.26 -21.05
CA THR A 295 11.06 -9.79 -21.14
C THR A 295 10.30 -9.31 -22.37
N MET A 296 9.66 -8.14 -22.28
CA MET A 296 9.01 -7.51 -23.41
C MET A 296 10.06 -6.86 -24.32
N THR A 297 10.29 -7.46 -25.48
CA THR A 297 11.28 -7.00 -26.46
C THR A 297 10.63 -6.60 -27.78
N PHE A 298 11.37 -5.86 -28.59
CA PHE A 298 10.90 -5.44 -29.91
C PHE A 298 10.66 -6.63 -30.81
N PHE A 299 11.50 -7.67 -30.77
CA PHE A 299 11.26 -8.90 -31.55
C PHE A 299 10.05 -9.67 -31.06
N PHE A 300 9.83 -9.81 -29.74
CA PHE A 300 8.61 -10.46 -29.24
C PHE A 300 7.34 -9.71 -29.65
N TYR A 301 7.35 -8.37 -29.54
CA TYR A 301 6.23 -7.55 -29.99
C TYR A 301 6.01 -7.66 -31.51
N ASN A 302 7.08 -7.62 -32.30
CA ASN A 302 7.03 -7.84 -33.75
C ASN A 302 6.46 -9.20 -34.13
N ALA A 303 6.85 -10.27 -33.43
CA ALA A 303 6.35 -11.62 -33.68
C ALA A 303 4.85 -11.71 -33.36
N SER A 304 4.41 -11.10 -32.26
CA SER A 304 2.99 -11.02 -31.87
C SER A 304 2.12 -10.29 -32.89
N VAL A 305 2.58 -9.13 -33.37
CA VAL A 305 1.91 -8.34 -34.40
C VAL A 305 1.93 -9.06 -35.76
N SER A 306 3.04 -9.73 -36.10
CA SER A 306 3.16 -10.52 -37.34
C SER A 306 2.23 -11.73 -37.31
N ALA A 307 2.16 -12.47 -36.20
CA ALA A 307 1.24 -13.61 -36.05
C ALA A 307 -0.22 -13.18 -36.24
N SER A 308 -0.60 -12.07 -35.60
CA SER A 308 -1.95 -11.50 -35.69
C SER A 308 -2.30 -11.03 -37.11
N ALA A 309 -1.35 -10.41 -37.83
CA ALA A 309 -1.52 -9.99 -39.22
C ALA A 309 -1.56 -11.17 -40.19
N GLN A 310 -0.66 -12.15 -40.02
CA GLN A 310 -0.55 -13.32 -40.88
C GLN A 310 -1.74 -14.27 -40.71
N ALA A 311 -2.29 -14.43 -39.50
CA ALA A 311 -3.52 -15.19 -39.26
C ALA A 311 -4.75 -14.59 -39.97
N GLN A 312 -4.71 -13.30 -40.33
CA GLN A 312 -5.76 -12.60 -41.07
C GLN A 312 -5.45 -12.45 -42.57
N ASP A 313 -4.31 -12.94 -43.06
CA ASP A 313 -3.95 -12.83 -44.48
C ASP A 313 -4.86 -13.71 -45.36
N ALA A 314 -5.55 -13.09 -46.31
CA ALA A 314 -6.55 -13.78 -47.14
C ALA A 314 -5.95 -14.69 -48.23
N LYS A 315 -4.63 -14.70 -48.43
CA LYS A 315 -3.94 -15.50 -49.46
C LYS A 315 -3.13 -16.64 -48.87
N ASN A 316 -2.51 -16.41 -47.72
CA ASN A 316 -1.64 -17.35 -47.03
C ASN A 316 -1.80 -17.18 -45.51
N PRO A 317 -2.98 -17.50 -44.95
CA PRO A 317 -3.23 -17.33 -43.52
C PRO A 317 -2.26 -18.17 -42.70
N LEU A 318 -1.85 -17.67 -41.52
CA LEU A 318 -1.07 -18.46 -40.58
C LEU A 318 -1.89 -19.68 -40.12
N THR A 319 -1.28 -20.85 -40.14
CA THR A 319 -1.83 -22.11 -39.68
C THR A 319 -1.03 -22.63 -38.49
N ASP A 320 -1.57 -23.64 -37.80
CA ASP A 320 -0.82 -24.49 -36.88
C ASP A 320 0.31 -25.20 -37.66
N LEU A 321 1.53 -24.67 -37.53
CA LEU A 321 2.76 -25.07 -38.20
C LEU A 321 3.74 -25.75 -37.23
N ASP A 322 3.67 -25.47 -35.93
CA ASP A 322 4.48 -26.14 -34.92
C ASP A 322 3.81 -27.40 -34.32
N GLY A 323 2.49 -27.56 -34.49
CA GLY A 323 1.73 -28.73 -34.09
C GLY A 323 1.18 -28.67 -32.66
N ASP A 324 1.17 -27.51 -32.00
CA ASP A 324 0.68 -27.37 -30.62
C ASP A 324 -0.87 -27.36 -30.50
N GLY A 325 -1.58 -27.24 -31.62
CA GLY A 325 -3.05 -27.21 -31.69
C GLY A 325 -3.66 -25.81 -31.58
N THR A 326 -2.84 -24.77 -31.54
CA THR A 326 -3.25 -23.36 -31.56
C THR A 326 -2.65 -22.65 -32.79
N VAL A 327 -2.96 -21.35 -32.95
CA VAL A 327 -2.32 -20.50 -33.97
C VAL A 327 -1.80 -19.26 -33.26
N GLY A 328 -0.47 -19.07 -33.26
CA GLY A 328 0.17 -18.05 -32.45
C GLY A 328 1.62 -17.73 -32.86
N ILE A 329 2.43 -17.43 -31.84
CA ILE A 329 3.79 -16.91 -32.03
C ILE A 329 4.77 -18.02 -32.46
N GLY A 330 4.57 -19.25 -31.99
CA GLY A 330 5.38 -20.41 -32.39
C GLY A 330 5.26 -20.68 -33.90
N ASP A 331 4.03 -20.74 -34.42
CA ASP A 331 3.77 -20.84 -35.86
C ASP A 331 4.38 -19.70 -36.65
N MET A 332 4.31 -18.47 -36.14
CA MET A 332 4.90 -17.32 -36.81
C MET A 332 6.43 -17.47 -36.90
N VAL A 333 7.09 -18.04 -35.89
CA VAL A 333 8.53 -18.36 -35.92
C VAL A 333 8.82 -19.45 -36.97
N VAL A 334 7.99 -20.48 -37.08
CA VAL A 334 8.11 -21.52 -38.14
C VAL A 334 7.87 -20.92 -39.54
N PHE A 335 6.92 -19.99 -39.68
CA PHE A 335 6.65 -19.27 -40.92
C PHE A 335 7.85 -18.41 -41.34
N MET A 336 8.40 -17.61 -40.42
CA MET A 336 9.61 -16.81 -40.63
C MET A 336 10.80 -17.69 -41.05
N HIS A 337 10.93 -18.87 -40.44
CA HIS A 337 11.95 -19.85 -40.79
C HIS A 337 11.82 -20.37 -42.23
N TYR A 338 10.60 -20.74 -42.67
CA TYR A 338 10.39 -21.20 -44.04
C TYR A 338 10.62 -20.09 -45.08
N ASP A 339 10.29 -18.83 -44.79
CA ASP A 339 10.67 -17.69 -45.65
C ASP A 339 12.20 -17.57 -45.77
N ASN A 340 12.91 -17.61 -44.64
CA ASN A 340 14.37 -17.54 -44.59
C ASN A 340 15.03 -18.67 -45.42
N LEU A 341 14.52 -19.91 -45.31
CA LEU A 341 14.99 -21.05 -46.11
C LEU A 341 14.65 -20.94 -47.60
N ALA A 342 13.56 -20.27 -47.96
CA ALA A 342 13.15 -20.04 -49.35
C ALA A 342 13.94 -18.94 -50.07
N GLY A 343 14.95 -18.35 -49.41
CA GLY A 343 15.76 -17.24 -49.92
C GLY A 343 15.54 -15.92 -49.19
N GLY A 344 14.57 -15.88 -48.26
CA GLY A 344 14.25 -14.73 -47.42
C GLY A 344 13.63 -13.56 -48.17
N GLY A 345 13.43 -12.47 -47.42
CA GLY A 345 12.88 -11.21 -47.92
C GLY A 345 11.59 -10.80 -47.23
N GLY A 346 10.95 -11.72 -46.50
CA GLY A 346 9.87 -11.44 -45.59
C GLY A 346 10.29 -10.46 -44.49
N LYS A 347 9.32 -9.62 -44.09
CA LYS A 347 9.47 -8.59 -43.07
C LYS A 347 8.21 -8.49 -42.23
N THR A 348 8.38 -8.14 -40.97
CA THR A 348 7.28 -7.83 -40.06
C THR A 348 6.52 -6.58 -40.50
N PRO A 349 5.30 -6.33 -39.98
CA PRO A 349 4.57 -5.09 -40.23
C PRO A 349 5.33 -3.81 -39.81
N MET A 350 6.29 -3.89 -38.89
CA MET A 350 7.18 -2.78 -38.50
C MET A 350 8.52 -2.76 -39.27
N GLY A 351 8.67 -3.61 -40.30
CA GLY A 351 9.76 -3.55 -41.26
C GLY A 351 11.02 -4.37 -40.92
N VAL A 352 11.01 -5.14 -39.83
CA VAL A 352 12.13 -6.00 -39.40
C VAL A 352 12.22 -7.23 -40.31
N PRO A 353 13.37 -7.56 -40.93
CA PRO A 353 13.53 -8.79 -41.71
C PRO A 353 13.41 -10.05 -40.85
N TYR A 354 12.76 -11.09 -41.37
CA TYR A 354 12.61 -12.37 -40.67
C TYR A 354 13.96 -13.06 -40.34
N VAL A 355 14.97 -12.86 -41.19
CA VAL A 355 16.36 -13.30 -40.97
C VAL A 355 17.03 -12.67 -39.74
N ASN A 356 16.51 -11.56 -39.21
CA ASN A 356 17.02 -10.93 -38.00
C ASN A 356 16.38 -11.49 -36.72
N MET A 357 15.19 -12.11 -36.82
CA MET A 357 14.40 -12.58 -35.69
C MET A 357 14.48 -14.10 -35.48
N VAL A 358 14.74 -14.87 -36.54
CA VAL A 358 14.82 -16.33 -36.50
C VAL A 358 16.09 -16.84 -37.17
N ASP A 359 17.03 -17.31 -36.37
CA ASP A 359 18.18 -18.08 -36.82
C ASP A 359 17.68 -19.38 -37.47
N SER A 360 18.01 -19.52 -38.74
CA SER A 360 17.57 -20.60 -39.63
C SER A 360 18.76 -21.38 -40.19
N SER A 361 19.90 -21.33 -39.51
CA SER A 361 21.13 -22.05 -39.87
C SER A 361 20.98 -23.57 -39.77
N ASP A 362 20.13 -24.07 -38.87
CA ASP A 362 19.61 -25.44 -38.91
C ASP A 362 18.27 -25.44 -39.69
N PRO A 363 18.18 -26.10 -40.86
CA PRO A 363 16.95 -26.12 -41.67
C PRO A 363 15.85 -27.05 -41.12
N THR A 364 16.06 -27.65 -39.95
CA THR A 364 15.11 -28.54 -39.27
C THR A 364 14.64 -28.02 -37.91
N ALA A 365 15.28 -26.96 -37.39
CA ALA A 365 15.01 -26.43 -36.06
C ALA A 365 15.11 -24.88 -36.06
N PRO A 366 13.99 -24.14 -36.17
CA PRO A 366 14.02 -22.69 -36.07
C PRO A 366 14.46 -22.26 -34.67
N LYS A 367 15.32 -21.25 -34.59
CA LYS A 367 15.79 -20.70 -33.33
C LYS A 367 15.47 -19.21 -33.24
N ILE A 368 14.70 -18.82 -32.23
CA ILE A 368 14.44 -17.42 -31.91
C ILE A 368 15.75 -16.70 -31.57
N VAL A 369 15.94 -15.50 -32.12
CA VAL A 369 17.02 -14.58 -31.74
C VAL A 369 16.55 -13.78 -30.53
N ASP A 370 17.25 -13.94 -29.39
CA ASP A 370 16.99 -13.16 -28.18
C ASP A 370 17.61 -11.75 -28.31
N ASP A 371 16.76 -10.73 -28.32
CA ASP A 371 17.12 -9.31 -28.35
C ASP A 371 17.04 -8.64 -26.97
N SER A 372 16.81 -9.38 -25.88
CA SER A 372 16.69 -8.82 -24.52
C SER A 372 18.00 -8.21 -23.97
N GLY A 373 19.15 -8.51 -24.60
CA GLY A 373 20.47 -8.06 -24.15
C GLY A 373 20.72 -6.55 -24.28
N THR A 374 19.90 -5.83 -25.05
CA THR A 374 20.01 -4.39 -25.29
C THR A 374 18.72 -3.64 -24.94
N ILE A 375 18.73 -2.32 -25.07
CA ILE A 375 17.53 -1.48 -25.08
C ILE A 375 17.21 -1.21 -26.56
N PHE A 376 15.93 -1.22 -26.93
CA PHE A 376 15.52 -0.89 -28.30
C PHE A 376 16.00 0.52 -28.69
N SER A 377 16.49 0.67 -29.93
CA SER A 377 16.72 1.98 -30.53
C SER A 377 16.28 2.02 -31.98
N GLY A 378 15.49 3.04 -32.31
CA GLY A 378 15.06 3.33 -33.68
C GLY A 378 16.21 3.63 -34.66
N ALA A 379 17.45 3.80 -34.17
CA ALA A 379 18.64 3.89 -35.03
C ALA A 379 18.96 2.59 -35.76
N ASN A 380 18.58 1.43 -35.21
CA ASN A 380 18.69 0.14 -35.85
C ASN A 380 17.59 -0.82 -35.38
N PRO A 381 16.35 -0.71 -35.90
CA PRO A 381 15.24 -1.56 -35.50
C PRO A 381 15.49 -3.06 -35.76
N ASN A 382 16.40 -3.37 -36.68
CA ASN A 382 16.81 -4.74 -37.03
C ASN A 382 17.71 -5.41 -35.97
N ALA A 383 18.13 -4.69 -34.93
CA ALA A 383 18.84 -5.25 -33.79
C ALA A 383 17.92 -5.59 -32.60
N GLY A 384 16.64 -5.22 -32.67
CA GLY A 384 15.70 -5.43 -31.58
C GLY A 384 16.05 -4.63 -30.32
N GLY A 385 15.66 -5.15 -29.16
CA GLY A 385 15.98 -4.62 -27.84
C GLY A 385 14.79 -4.69 -26.89
N ARG A 386 15.05 -4.62 -25.57
CA ARG A 386 13.98 -4.47 -24.56
C ARG A 386 13.23 -3.16 -24.77
N LEU A 387 11.91 -3.21 -24.66
CA LEU A 387 11.05 -2.04 -24.76
C LEU A 387 10.99 -1.33 -23.40
N TYR A 388 11.36 -0.05 -23.38
CA TYR A 388 11.19 0.80 -22.20
C TYR A 388 9.76 1.32 -22.14
N TYR A 389 9.17 1.36 -20.97
CA TYR A 389 7.78 1.71 -20.73
C TYR A 389 7.66 2.84 -19.72
N LYS A 390 6.77 3.79 -19.99
CA LYS A 390 6.46 4.92 -19.11
C LYS A 390 4.95 5.05 -18.91
N VAL A 391 4.54 5.45 -17.71
CA VAL A 391 3.14 5.76 -17.40
C VAL A 391 2.68 6.91 -18.28
N ARG A 392 1.58 6.71 -19.01
CA ARG A 392 0.96 7.72 -19.86
C ARG A 392 0.41 8.88 -19.03
N GLU A 393 -0.32 8.55 -17.98
CA GLU A 393 -0.97 9.46 -17.05
C GLU A 393 -1.13 8.78 -15.69
N GLY A 394 -0.94 9.53 -14.61
CA GLY A 394 -1.03 9.01 -13.25
C GLY A 394 -2.46 8.66 -12.88
N LEU A 395 -2.68 7.41 -12.43
CA LEU A 395 -4.00 6.94 -12.04
C LEU A 395 -4.25 7.21 -10.56
N CYS A 396 -5.27 8.01 -10.24
CA CYS A 396 -5.84 8.12 -8.91
C CYS A 396 -7.03 7.16 -8.78
N VAL A 397 -7.02 6.31 -7.76
CA VAL A 397 -8.08 5.34 -7.46
C VAL A 397 -8.65 5.65 -6.08
N PRO A 398 -9.94 5.99 -5.96
CA PRO A 398 -10.59 6.15 -4.66
C PRO A 398 -10.78 4.79 -4.00
N THR A 399 -10.46 4.72 -2.72
CA THR A 399 -10.45 3.47 -1.94
C THR A 399 -11.14 3.67 -0.61
N ASP A 400 -11.75 2.60 -0.09
CA ASP A 400 -11.95 2.45 1.35
C ASP A 400 -10.67 1.83 1.94
N GLU A 401 -10.18 2.37 3.05
CA GLU A 401 -9.02 1.86 3.80
C GLU A 401 -9.44 1.38 5.20
N VAL A 402 -8.82 0.30 5.68
CA VAL A 402 -8.83 -0.12 7.09
C VAL A 402 -7.38 -0.25 7.52
N ILE A 403 -7.02 0.27 8.71
CA ILE A 403 -5.71 0.04 9.31
C ILE A 403 -5.91 -0.67 10.65
N THR A 404 -5.43 -1.91 10.78
CA THR A 404 -5.30 -2.54 12.10
C THR A 404 -3.96 -2.12 12.70
N VAL A 405 -4.00 -1.54 13.88
CA VAL A 405 -2.82 -1.05 14.60
C VAL A 405 -2.63 -1.85 15.88
N LYS A 406 -1.39 -2.30 16.12
CA LYS A 406 -0.96 -2.90 17.38
C LYS A 406 0.32 -2.24 17.81
N SER A 407 0.38 -1.78 19.05
CA SER A 407 1.52 -1.03 19.57
C SER A 407 1.89 -1.46 20.97
N VAL A 408 3.19 -1.49 21.25
CA VAL A 408 3.77 -1.74 22.56
C VAL A 408 4.67 -0.58 22.93
N TRP A 409 4.52 -0.08 24.15
CA TRP A 409 5.20 1.09 24.67
C TRP A 409 5.81 0.76 26.04
N GLU A 410 7.03 1.21 26.26
CA GLU A 410 7.73 1.17 27.54
C GLU A 410 7.49 2.49 28.27
N ARG A 411 7.19 2.46 29.58
CA ARG A 411 7.06 3.71 30.34
C ARG A 411 8.42 4.39 30.42
N HIS A 412 8.46 5.71 30.22
CA HIS A 412 9.62 6.48 30.62
C HIS A 412 9.76 6.40 32.14
N ASP A 413 10.92 5.94 32.61
CA ASP A 413 11.31 6.12 34.00
C ASP A 413 11.35 7.62 34.31
N ASP A 414 10.26 8.17 34.84
CA ASP A 414 10.35 9.26 35.78
C ASP A 414 11.36 8.82 36.85
N ASP A 415 12.34 9.68 37.17
CA ASP A 415 13.21 9.49 38.32
C ASP A 415 12.31 9.42 39.57
N HIS A 416 11.88 8.20 39.93
CA HIS A 416 11.19 7.86 41.17
C HIS A 416 12.18 7.98 42.32
N ASN A 417 12.61 9.22 42.55
CA ASN A 417 13.43 9.67 43.66
C ASN A 417 12.55 9.74 44.91
N HIS A 418 12.04 8.56 45.30
CA HIS A 418 11.55 8.27 46.64
C HIS A 418 12.80 8.07 47.53
N ASP A 419 13.05 9.06 48.40
CA ASP A 419 14.14 9.13 49.38
C ASP A 419 14.25 7.90 50.31
#